data_AF-A0A935IEU1-F1
#
_entry.id   AF-A0A935IEU1-F1
#
_cell.length_a   1.000
_cell.length_b   1.000
_cell.length_c   1.000
_cell.angle_alpha   90.00
_cell.angle_beta   90.00
_cell.angle_gamma   90.00
#
_symmetry.space_group_name_H-M   'P 1'
#
loop_
_entity.id
_entity.type
_entity.pdbx_description
1 polymer ?
#
loop_
_entity_poly.entity_id
_entity_poly.type
_entity_poly.pdbx_seq_one_letter_code
_entity_poly.pdbx_strand_id
1 'polypeptide(L)' 'MISKKVKDRNKNAIYNLRGNVGEWLDENNLSCGGGWVDKCEIILKQDSTTVMYPNAWTGFRVVFEWREWNN' A
#
# COMPACT_ATOMS: atom_id res chain seq x y z
N MET A 1 -13.36 -36.53 10.85
CA MET A 1 -12.48 -35.61 10.10
C MET A 1 -13.32 -34.43 9.61
N ILE A 2 -13.23 -33.27 10.26
CA ILE A 2 -13.96 -32.08 9.82
C ILE A 2 -13.04 -31.34 8.84
N SER A 3 -13.38 -31.40 7.55
CA SER A 3 -12.83 -30.50 6.54
C SER A 3 -13.25 -29.07 6.89
N LYS A 4 -12.39 -28.34 7.62
CA LYS A 4 -12.52 -26.88 7.73
C LYS A 4 -12.35 -26.32 6.32
N LYS A 5 -13.45 -25.88 5.70
CA LYS A 5 -13.40 -25.00 4.53
C LYS A 5 -12.48 -23.83 4.90
N VAL A 6 -11.28 -23.81 4.34
CA VAL A 6 -10.39 -22.66 4.45
C VAL A 6 -11.11 -21.55 3.70
N LYS A 7 -11.68 -20.60 4.45
CA LYS A 7 -12.29 -19.39 3.90
C LYS A 7 -11.23 -18.76 3.00
N ASP A 8 -11.54 -18.62 1.71
CA ASP A 8 -10.63 -18.14 0.67
C ASP A 8 -10.14 -16.73 1.05
N ARG A 9 -8.97 -16.65 1.70
CA ARG A 9 -8.48 -15.43 2.37
C ARG A 9 -8.08 -14.34 1.38
N ASN A 10 -8.07 -14.64 0.08
CA ASN A 10 -7.44 -13.83 -0.95
C ASN A 10 -8.42 -12.97 -1.75
N LYS A 11 -9.74 -13.06 -1.51
CA LYS A 11 -10.71 -12.34 -2.35
C LYS A 11 -10.50 -10.81 -2.40
N ASN A 12 -9.88 -10.24 -1.37
CA ASN A 12 -9.61 -8.79 -1.27
C ASN A 12 -8.13 -8.51 -0.90
N ALA A 13 -7.20 -9.38 -1.29
CA ALA A 13 -5.79 -9.17 -0.96
C ALA A 13 -5.26 -7.91 -1.68
N ILE A 14 -4.70 -6.98 -0.91
CA ILE A 14 -3.99 -5.82 -1.44
C ILE A 14 -2.51 -6.16 -1.45
N TYR A 15 -1.95 -6.33 -2.63
CA TYR A 15 -0.56 -6.70 -2.83
C TYR A 15 0.37 -5.49 -2.73
N ASN A 16 1.59 -5.74 -2.28
CA ASN A 16 2.69 -4.77 -2.21
C ASN A 16 2.36 -3.51 -1.41
N LEU A 17 1.59 -3.64 -0.33
CA LEU A 17 1.42 -2.57 0.65
C LEU A 17 2.75 -2.23 1.38
N ARG A 18 3.71 -3.16 1.39
CA ARG A 18 5.07 -2.93 1.87
C ARG A 18 6.07 -3.46 0.84
N GLY A 19 7.03 -2.62 0.45
CA GLY A 19 8.00 -2.91 -0.60
C GLY A 19 7.49 -2.62 -2.01
N ASN A 20 8.29 -2.98 -3.02
CA ASN A 20 8.15 -2.55 -4.42
C ASN A 20 8.36 -1.03 -4.56
N VAL A 21 7.36 -0.22 -4.21
CA VAL A 21 7.47 1.25 -4.22
C VAL A 21 6.79 1.81 -2.98
N GLY A 22 7.33 2.89 -2.43
CA GLY A 22 6.55 3.70 -1.49
C GLY A 22 5.37 4.32 -2.22
N GLU A 23 4.16 4.28 -1.65
CA GLU A 23 2.96 4.83 -2.28
C GLU A 23 2.69 6.24 -1.71
N TRP A 24 2.54 7.24 -2.59
CA TRP A 24 2.16 8.61 -2.22
C TRP A 24 0.85 8.65 -1.44
N LEU A 25 0.80 9.49 -0.42
CA LEU A 25 -0.40 9.82 0.34
C LEU A 25 -1.00 11.16 -0.14
N ASP A 26 -2.20 11.47 0.36
CA ASP A 26 -2.85 12.77 0.11
C ASP A 26 -2.11 13.91 0.83
N GLU A 27 -1.40 13.60 1.92
CA GLU A 27 -0.52 14.53 2.60
C GLU A 27 0.71 14.89 1.78
N ASN A 28 1.02 16.19 1.74
CA ASN A 28 2.15 16.74 0.99
C ASN A 28 3.48 16.05 1.36
N ASN A 29 4.21 15.64 0.33
CA ASN A 29 5.55 15.05 0.43
C ASN A 29 5.62 13.78 1.29
N LEU A 30 4.52 13.06 1.49
CA LEU A 30 4.49 11.86 2.33
C LEU A 30 4.19 10.60 1.50
N SER A 31 4.95 9.54 1.75
CA SER A 31 4.72 8.21 1.18
C SER A 31 4.71 7.14 2.26
N CYS A 32 4.06 6.00 2.02
CA CYS A 32 4.03 4.85 2.91
C CYS A 32 4.46 3.54 2.24
N GLY A 33 4.77 2.50 3.03
CA GLY A 33 5.02 1.14 2.54
C GLY A 33 6.47 0.86 2.09
N GLY A 34 7.24 1.88 1.74
CA GLY A 34 8.66 1.78 1.36
C GLY A 34 8.90 1.11 -0.01
N GLY A 35 9.96 1.53 -0.69
CA GLY A 35 10.35 1.03 -2.01
C GLY A 35 11.34 -0.14 -1.95
N TRP A 36 11.70 -0.69 -3.11
CA TRP A 36 12.69 -1.76 -3.23
C TRP A 36 14.09 -1.39 -2.71
N VAL A 37 14.35 -0.10 -2.50
CA VAL A 37 15.60 0.41 -1.93
C VAL A 37 15.60 0.38 -0.40
N ASP A 38 14.43 0.29 0.23
CA ASP A 38 14.26 0.42 1.67
C ASP A 38 14.41 -0.93 2.39
N LYS A 39 15.05 -0.89 3.56
CA LYS A 39 15.18 -2.09 4.41
C LYS A 39 13.86 -2.38 5.10
N CYS A 40 13.46 -3.65 5.11
CA CYS A 40 12.24 -4.12 5.77
C CYS A 40 12.14 -3.67 7.24
N GLU A 41 13.25 -3.72 7.99
CA GLU A 41 13.29 -3.29 9.40
C GLU A 41 12.93 -1.81 9.59
N ILE A 42 13.30 -0.96 8.63
CA ILE A 42 13.00 0.48 8.67
C ILE A 42 11.51 0.68 8.43
N ILE A 43 10.96 0.06 7.38
CA ILE A 43 9.53 0.11 7.04
C ILE A 43 8.67 -0.38 8.22
N LEU A 44 9.06 -1.47 8.86
CA LEU A 44 8.32 -2.03 10.01
C LEU A 44 8.36 -1.13 11.26
N LYS A 45 9.42 -0.34 11.43
CA LYS A 45 9.56 0.59 12.55
C LYS A 45 8.85 1.92 12.27
N GLN A 46 8.94 2.41 11.03
CA GLN A 46 8.36 3.65 10.58
C GLN A 46 7.95 3.49 9.11
N ASP A 47 6.65 3.38 8.90
CA ASP A 47 6.08 3.09 7.58
C ASP A 47 6.03 4.33 6.68
N SER A 48 6.00 5.53 7.28
CA SER A 48 5.90 6.81 6.58
C SER A 48 7.26 7.47 6.34
N THR A 49 7.46 7.94 5.12
CA THR A 49 8.72 8.58 4.67
C THR A 49 8.42 9.87 3.93
N THR A 50 9.16 10.93 4.27
CA THR A 50 9.12 12.21 3.55
C THR A 50 9.89 12.12 2.24
N VAL A 51 9.25 12.48 1.14
CA VAL A 51 9.83 12.47 -0.22
C VAL A 51 9.95 13.91 -0.71
N MET A 52 11.19 14.41 -0.76
CA MET A 52 11.49 15.79 -1.12
C MET A 52 11.74 16.01 -2.62
N TYR A 53 12.11 14.95 -3.33
CA TYR A 53 12.48 14.99 -4.75
C TYR A 53 11.88 13.79 -5.49
N PRO A 54 11.57 13.95 -6.79
CA PRO A 54 11.20 12.83 -7.63
C PRO A 54 12.27 11.74 -7.59
N ASN A 55 11.83 10.48 -7.50
CA ASN A 55 12.71 9.33 -7.44
C ASN A 55 12.05 8.12 -8.13
N ALA A 56 12.81 7.05 -8.33
CA ALA A 56 12.34 5.89 -9.07
C ALA A 56 11.55 4.87 -8.22
N TRP A 57 11.54 5.02 -6.89
CA TRP A 57 11.01 4.03 -5.93
C TRP A 57 9.80 4.56 -5.15
N THR A 58 9.22 5.70 -5.55
CA THR A 58 7.95 6.22 -5.06
C THR A 58 6.93 6.24 -6.20
N GLY A 59 5.83 5.51 -6.02
CA GLY A 59 4.68 5.44 -6.92
C GLY A 59 3.39 5.82 -6.18
N PHE A 60 2.24 5.37 -6.68
CA PHE A 60 0.95 5.58 -6.01
C PHE A 60 -0.06 4.50 -6.40
N ARG A 61 -1.12 4.41 -5.61
CA ARG A 61 -2.32 3.61 -5.92
C ARG A 61 -3.54 4.51 -5.84
N VAL A 62 -4.43 4.35 -6.81
CA VAL A 62 -5.68 5.09 -6.83
C VAL A 62 -6.69 4.44 -5.89
N VAL A 63 -7.30 5.26 -5.04
CA VAL A 63 -8.48 4.91 -4.25
C VAL A 63 -9.64 5.80 -4.69
N PHE A 64 -10.85 5.28 -4.66
CA PHE A 64 -12.05 6.02 -5.06
C PHE A 64 -13.26 5.57 -4.23
N GLU A 65 -14.22 6.47 -4.09
CA GLU A 65 -15.53 6.16 -3.51
C GLU A 65 -16.47 5.73 -4.63
N TRP A 66 -17.09 4.55 -4.49
CA TRP A 66 -18.20 4.17 -5.36
C TRP A 66 -19.49 4.81 -4.86
N ARG A 67 -20.26 5.41 -5.76
CA ARG A 67 -21.58 5.97 -5.44
C ARG A 67 -22.60 5.46 -6.45
N GLU A 68 -23.75 5.05 -5.94
CA GLU A 68 -24.92 4.75 -6.76
C GLU A 68 -25.48 6.05 -7.33
N TRP A 69 -25.84 6.04 -8.61
CA TRP A 69 -26.46 7.18 -9.24
C TRP A 69 -27.97 7.17 -8.99
N ASN A 70 -28.46 8.16 -8.25
CA ASN A 70 -29.90 8.39 -8.07
C ASN A 70 -30.36 9.45 -9.07
N ASN A 71 -31.27 9.07 -9.98
CA ASN A 71 -31.95 9.97 -10.91
C ASN A 71 -33.04 10.78 -10.22
#